data_AF-A0A0F6T7Y8-F1
#
_entry.id   AF-A0A0F6T7Y8-F1
#
_cell.length_a   1.000
_cell.length_b   1.000
_cell.length_c   1.000
_cell.angle_alpha   90.00
_cell.angle_beta   90.00
_cell.angle_gamma   90.00
#
_symmetry.space_group_name_H-M   'P 1'
#
loop_
_entity.id
_entity.type
_entity.pdbx_description
1 polymer ?
#
loop_
_entity_poly.entity_id
_entity_poly.type
_entity_poly.pdbx_seq_one_letter_code
_entity_poly.pdbx_strand_id
1 'polypeptide(L)'
;VLPPQADLTAANFCHMANLSVESVLNRGKLPIIVGGSNSYVEALVDDDDYKFRSKYDCCFLWVDVALPVLNRFVSERVDKMVQNGMVEEARNFFDYSNSDYSRGIKKAIGVPEFDIFFRNEPFLSVGDREALLNKVVDEIKSNTFKLACRQREKIERLRKIKKWCIQRLDATPVITRRR
;
A
#
# COMPACT_ATOMS: atom_id res chain seq x y z
N VAL A 1 -10.22 13.20 8.98
CA VAL A 1 -8.97 12.44 9.27
C VAL A 1 -9.34 11.34 10.24
N LEU A 2 -8.92 10.09 10.00
CA LEU A 2 -9.19 8.97 10.90
C LEU A 2 -8.13 8.86 12.00
N PRO A 3 -8.49 8.46 13.23
CA PRO A 3 -7.50 8.14 14.26
C PRO A 3 -6.56 7.01 13.82
N PRO A 4 -5.26 7.04 14.18
CA PRO A 4 -4.29 6.01 13.76
C PRO A 4 -4.65 4.57 14.14
N GLN A 5 -5.36 4.39 15.26
CA GLN A 5 -5.77 3.07 15.75
C GLN A 5 -7.10 2.57 15.15
N ALA A 6 -7.80 3.41 14.40
CA ALA A 6 -9.09 3.05 13.82
C ALA A 6 -8.89 2.28 12.50
N ASP A 7 -9.63 1.20 12.33
CA ASP A 7 -9.70 0.51 11.05
C ASP A 7 -10.58 1.29 10.07
N LEU A 8 -10.07 1.47 8.86
CA LEU A 8 -10.89 1.90 7.74
C LEU A 8 -11.58 0.67 7.12
N THR A 9 -12.89 0.54 7.27
CA THR A 9 -13.62 -0.56 6.64
C THR A 9 -13.87 -0.28 5.15
N ALA A 10 -14.17 -1.32 4.37
CA ALA A 10 -14.58 -1.17 2.98
C ALA A 10 -15.85 -0.29 2.86
N ALA A 11 -16.82 -0.44 3.76
CA ALA A 11 -18.01 0.41 3.80
C ALA A 11 -17.68 1.89 4.05
N ASN A 12 -16.77 2.17 4.98
CA ASN A 12 -16.31 3.56 5.21
C ASN A 12 -15.64 4.13 3.97
N PHE A 13 -14.76 3.34 3.32
CA PHE A 13 -14.12 3.74 2.07
C PHE A 13 -15.15 4.04 0.99
N CYS A 14 -16.12 3.14 0.75
CA CYS A 14 -17.13 3.32 -0.28
C CYS A 14 -17.97 4.58 -0.05
N HIS A 15 -18.36 4.85 1.19
CA HIS A 15 -19.08 6.06 1.54
C HIS A 15 -18.26 7.33 1.25
N MET A 16 -17.02 7.41 1.75
CA MET A 16 -16.15 8.57 1.55
C MET A 16 -15.77 8.77 0.08
N ALA A 17 -15.56 7.68 -0.66
CA ALA A 17 -15.24 7.71 -2.08
C ALA A 17 -16.41 8.26 -2.89
N ASN A 18 -17.65 7.82 -2.62
CA ASN A 18 -18.85 8.34 -3.28
C ASN A 18 -19.02 9.84 -3.05
N LEU A 19 -18.91 10.31 -1.80
CA LEU A 19 -18.97 11.75 -1.48
C LEU A 19 -17.89 12.55 -2.23
N SER A 20 -16.68 12.01 -2.29
CA SER A 20 -15.56 12.66 -2.97
C SER A 20 -15.78 12.73 -4.49
N VAL A 21 -16.26 11.65 -5.09
CA VAL A 21 -16.61 11.57 -6.52
C VAL A 21 -17.69 12.60 -6.86
N GLU A 22 -18.78 12.63 -6.10
CA GLU A 22 -19.86 13.61 -6.31
C GLU A 22 -19.38 15.05 -6.14
N SER A 23 -18.57 15.31 -5.12
CA SER A 23 -17.97 16.63 -4.90
C SER A 23 -17.11 17.09 -6.08
N VAL A 24 -16.31 16.18 -6.66
CA VAL A 24 -15.47 16.49 -7.83
C VAL A 24 -16.31 16.72 -9.08
N LEU A 25 -17.34 15.91 -9.31
CA LEU A 25 -18.28 16.06 -10.43
C LEU A 25 -19.07 17.36 -10.35
N ASN A 26 -19.53 17.75 -9.17
CA ASN A 26 -20.25 19.01 -8.94
C ASN A 26 -19.40 20.25 -9.26
N ARG A 27 -18.07 20.10 -9.30
CA ARG A 27 -17.14 21.15 -9.75
C ARG A 27 -16.83 21.07 -11.25
N GLY A 28 -17.51 20.20 -12.00
CA GLY A 28 -17.27 19.98 -13.44
C GLY A 28 -15.93 19.33 -13.75
N LYS A 29 -15.36 18.55 -12.82
CA LYS A 29 -14.04 17.91 -12.97
C LYS A 29 -14.17 16.38 -13.04
N LEU A 30 -13.16 15.73 -13.63
CA LEU A 30 -13.06 14.27 -13.70
C LEU A 30 -12.53 13.70 -12.36
N PRO A 31 -13.27 12.83 -11.66
CA PRO A 31 -12.76 12.11 -10.49
C PRO A 31 -11.75 11.05 -10.90
N ILE A 32 -10.64 10.97 -10.18
CA ILE A 32 -9.61 9.93 -10.36
C ILE A 32 -9.36 9.26 -9.02
N ILE A 33 -9.60 7.95 -8.95
CA ILE A 33 -9.32 7.14 -7.77
C ILE A 33 -7.96 6.47 -7.96
N VAL A 34 -7.03 6.71 -7.05
CA VAL A 34 -5.65 6.18 -7.12
C VAL A 34 -5.34 5.43 -5.83
N GLY A 35 -4.81 4.21 -5.96
CA GLY A 35 -4.37 3.42 -4.80
C GLY A 35 -4.05 1.97 -5.15
N GLY A 36 -3.45 1.25 -4.19
CA GLY A 36 -3.07 -0.17 -4.33
C GLY A 36 -4.00 -1.14 -3.58
N SER A 37 -4.99 -0.63 -2.84
CA SER A 37 -5.93 -1.45 -2.07
C SER A 37 -7.07 -1.95 -2.96
N ASN A 38 -6.77 -2.94 -3.80
CA ASN A 38 -7.72 -3.50 -4.77
C ASN A 38 -9.03 -4.02 -4.13
N SER A 39 -9.03 -4.42 -2.85
CA SER A 39 -10.27 -4.79 -2.12
C SER A 39 -11.25 -3.64 -1.95
N TYR A 40 -10.75 -2.42 -1.73
CA TYR A 40 -11.61 -1.24 -1.60
C TYR A 40 -12.15 -0.78 -2.95
N VAL A 41 -11.31 -0.83 -4.00
CA VAL A 41 -11.77 -0.53 -5.36
C VAL A 41 -12.81 -1.55 -5.82
N GLU A 42 -12.58 -2.84 -5.57
CA GLU A 42 -13.55 -3.91 -5.84
C GLU A 42 -14.86 -3.69 -5.08
N ALA A 43 -14.81 -3.41 -3.77
CA ALA A 43 -16.01 -3.15 -2.97
C ALA A 43 -16.79 -1.88 -3.37
N LEU A 44 -16.10 -0.88 -3.94
CA LEU A 44 -16.74 0.34 -4.44
C LEU A 44 -17.43 0.11 -5.78
N VAL A 45 -16.75 -0.60 -6.69
CA VAL A 45 -17.15 -0.71 -8.09
C VAL A 45 -18.10 -1.88 -8.32
N ASP A 46 -17.83 -3.03 -7.72
CA ASP A 46 -18.67 -4.23 -7.79
C ASP A 46 -19.42 -4.42 -6.46
N ASP A 47 -20.18 -3.40 -6.05
CA ASP A 47 -21.12 -3.52 -4.94
C ASP A 47 -22.29 -4.47 -5.32
N ASP A 48 -22.99 -5.02 -4.32
CA ASP A 48 -23.98 -6.10 -4.53
C ASP A 48 -25.07 -5.74 -5.56
N ASP A 49 -25.40 -4.45 -5.67
CA ASP A 49 -26.40 -3.91 -6.59
C ASP A 49 -25.81 -3.23 -7.85
N TYR A 50 -24.48 -3.28 -8.04
CA TYR A 50 -23.76 -2.58 -9.11
C TYR A 50 -24.12 -1.08 -9.23
N LYS A 51 -24.43 -0.41 -8.12
CA LYS A 51 -24.87 1.00 -8.11
C LYS A 51 -23.79 1.92 -8.64
N PHE A 52 -22.54 1.64 -8.32
CA PHE A 52 -21.45 2.52 -8.76
C PHE A 52 -21.27 2.46 -10.28
N ARG A 53 -21.26 1.25 -10.85
CA ARG A 53 -21.11 1.03 -12.30
C ARG A 53 -22.32 1.45 -13.12
N SER A 54 -23.52 1.43 -12.53
CA SER A 54 -24.72 1.96 -13.20
C SER A 54 -24.76 3.49 -13.20
N LYS A 55 -24.11 4.14 -12.23
CA LYS A 55 -24.04 5.61 -12.14
C LYS A 55 -22.89 6.22 -12.94
N TYR A 56 -21.77 5.53 -13.06
CA TYR A 56 -20.54 6.08 -13.64
C TYR A 56 -19.94 5.18 -14.71
N ASP A 57 -19.53 5.79 -15.83
CA ASP A 57 -18.67 5.12 -16.81
C ASP A 57 -17.22 5.11 -16.31
N CYS A 58 -16.72 3.91 -16.01
CA CYS A 58 -15.44 3.72 -15.34
C CYS A 58 -14.34 3.31 -16.32
N CYS A 59 -13.26 4.09 -16.38
CA CYS A 59 -12.03 3.72 -17.07
C CYS A 59 -11.00 3.19 -16.07
N PHE A 60 -10.54 1.95 -16.26
CA PHE A 60 -9.52 1.33 -15.40
C PHE A 60 -8.16 1.33 -16.08
N LEU A 61 -7.20 2.05 -15.48
CA LEU A 61 -5.81 2.07 -15.90
C LEU A 61 -4.95 1.29 -14.89
N TRP A 62 -4.20 0.30 -15.38
CA TRP A 62 -3.22 -0.43 -14.58
C TRP A 62 -1.81 -0.09 -15.03
N VAL A 63 -1.08 0.64 -14.19
CA VAL A 63 0.35 0.89 -14.37
C VAL A 63 1.12 -0.35 -13.93
N ASP A 64 1.65 -1.09 -14.90
CA ASP A 64 2.36 -2.35 -14.72
C ASP A 64 3.87 -2.18 -14.88
N VAL A 65 4.64 -2.94 -14.12
CA VAL A 65 6.10 -2.96 -14.18
C VAL A 65 6.57 -4.40 -14.07
N ALA A 66 7.52 -4.80 -14.92
CA ALA A 66 8.12 -6.12 -14.87
C ALA A 66 8.67 -6.42 -13.46
N LEU A 67 8.33 -7.57 -12.89
CA LEU A 67 8.66 -7.91 -11.51
C LEU A 67 10.15 -7.75 -11.13
N PRO A 68 11.13 -8.16 -11.96
CA PRO A 68 12.54 -7.98 -11.61
C PRO A 68 12.90 -6.49 -11.46
N VAL A 69 12.35 -5.63 -12.32
CA VAL A 69 12.56 -4.18 -12.28
C VAL A 69 11.87 -3.59 -11.05
N LEU A 70 10.64 -4.04 -10.76
CA LEU A 70 9.88 -3.59 -9.60
C LEU A 70 10.54 -4.00 -8.27
N ASN A 71 11.08 -5.21 -8.16
CA ASN A 71 11.75 -5.69 -6.96
C ASN A 71 12.94 -4.78 -6.58
N ARG A 72 13.78 -4.49 -7.57
CA ARG A 72 14.91 -3.57 -7.39
C ARG A 72 14.43 -2.18 -6.98
N PHE A 73 13.44 -1.63 -7.68
CA PHE A 73 12.91 -0.29 -7.37
C PHE A 73 12.29 -0.21 -5.98
N VAL A 74 11.54 -1.23 -5.57
CA VAL A 74 10.97 -1.33 -4.22
C VAL A 74 12.09 -1.36 -3.17
N SER A 75 13.15 -2.13 -3.43
CA SER A 75 14.29 -2.22 -2.52
C SER A 75 14.98 -0.87 -2.34
N GLU A 76 15.33 -0.20 -3.44
CA GLU A 76 15.93 1.14 -3.43
C GLU A 76 15.02 2.19 -2.77
N ARG A 77 13.70 2.06 -2.93
CA ARG A 77 12.73 2.94 -2.28
C ARG A 77 12.73 2.76 -0.77
N VAL A 78 12.81 1.53 -0.26
CA VAL A 78 12.89 1.26 1.18
C VAL A 78 14.19 1.83 1.75
N ASP A 79 15.31 1.68 1.06
CA ASP A 79 16.58 2.29 1.48
C ASP A 79 16.44 3.82 1.62
N LYS A 80 15.82 4.48 0.63
CA LYS A 80 15.53 5.92 0.70
C LYS A 80 14.56 6.28 1.83
N MET A 81 13.56 5.44 2.12
CA MET A 81 12.64 5.66 3.24
C MET A 81 13.38 5.64 4.59
N VAL A 82 14.29 4.68 4.78
CA VAL A 82 15.14 4.61 5.98
C VAL A 82 16.01 5.86 6.10
N GLN A 83 16.67 6.26 5.01
CA GLN A 83 17.47 7.51 4.97
C GLN A 83 16.65 8.76 5.28
N ASN A 84 15.35 8.75 4.98
CA ASN A 84 14.44 9.88 5.19
C ASN A 84 13.70 9.83 6.56
N GLY A 85 14.07 8.92 7.47
CA GLY A 85 13.52 8.89 8.84
C GLY A 85 12.40 7.88 9.08
N MET A 86 12.28 6.84 8.25
CA MET A 86 11.28 5.77 8.45
C MET A 86 11.39 5.09 9.82
N VAL A 87 12.61 4.96 10.37
CA VAL A 87 12.84 4.29 11.67
C VAL A 87 12.19 5.11 12.80
N GLU A 88 12.37 6.42 12.77
CA GLU A 88 11.82 7.36 13.73
C GLU A 88 10.29 7.45 13.61
N GLU A 89 9.78 7.47 12.37
CA GLU A 89 8.34 7.40 12.13
C GLU A 89 7.72 6.11 12.69
N ALA A 90 8.35 4.95 12.44
CA ALA A 90 7.87 3.67 12.96
C ALA A 90 7.94 3.59 14.49
N ARG A 91 8.97 4.19 15.10
CA ARG A 91 9.14 4.25 16.55
C ARG A 91 7.98 4.93 17.25
N ASN A 92 7.34 5.93 16.62
CA ASN A 92 6.16 6.60 17.18
C ASN A 92 4.95 5.67 17.35
N PHE A 93 4.92 4.52 16.68
CA PHE A 93 3.85 3.52 16.78
C PHE A 93 4.21 2.33 17.67
N PHE A 94 5.46 2.25 18.14
CA PHE A 94 5.95 1.19 18.99
C PHE A 94 5.43 1.34 20.43
N ASP A 95 5.01 0.22 21.00
CA ASP A 95 4.51 0.15 22.38
C ASP A 95 5.11 -1.08 23.07
N TYR A 96 5.88 -0.85 24.14
CA TYR A 96 6.49 -1.92 24.92
C TYR A 96 5.44 -2.86 25.52
N SER A 97 4.28 -2.31 25.90
CA SER A 97 3.20 -3.03 26.59
C SER A 97 2.24 -3.75 25.65
N ASN A 98 2.28 -3.45 24.35
CA ASN A 98 1.31 -3.96 23.39
C ASN A 98 1.93 -4.22 22.01
N SER A 99 1.98 -5.50 21.64
CA SER A 99 2.44 -5.98 20.34
C SER A 99 1.30 -6.26 19.34
N ASP A 100 0.10 -5.72 19.55
CA ASP A 100 -1.01 -5.87 18.59
C ASP A 100 -0.82 -4.94 17.39
N TYR A 101 -0.40 -5.55 16.27
CA TYR A 101 -0.25 -4.90 14.97
C TYR A 101 -1.40 -5.24 14.00
N SER A 102 -2.52 -5.79 14.48
CA SER A 102 -3.62 -6.25 13.64
C SER A 102 -4.61 -5.16 13.21
N ARG A 103 -4.49 -3.95 13.77
CA ARG A 103 -5.46 -2.86 13.63
C ARG A 103 -4.86 -1.56 13.12
N GLY A 104 -5.68 -0.79 12.40
CA GLY A 104 -5.37 0.58 11.98
C GLY A 104 -4.05 0.69 11.22
N ILE A 105 -3.32 1.77 11.49
CA ILE A 105 -2.04 2.07 10.82
C ILE A 105 -0.92 1.10 11.22
N LYS A 106 -1.04 0.42 12.38
CA LYS A 106 -0.03 -0.52 12.87
C LYS A 106 0.18 -1.73 11.95
N LYS A 107 -0.77 -1.98 11.04
CA LYS A 107 -0.67 -3.02 9.99
C LYS A 107 0.30 -2.66 8.86
N ALA A 108 0.75 -1.40 8.79
CA ALA A 108 1.60 -0.94 7.71
C ALA A 108 2.95 -1.67 7.73
N ILE A 109 3.37 -2.18 6.57
CA ILE A 109 4.70 -2.78 6.38
C ILE A 109 5.77 -1.77 6.82
N GLY A 110 6.66 -2.21 7.70
CA GLY A 110 7.60 -1.39 8.43
C GLY A 110 7.33 -1.45 9.93
N VAL A 111 6.09 -1.23 10.35
CA VAL A 111 5.76 -1.07 11.77
C VAL A 111 5.92 -2.39 12.54
N PRO A 112 5.31 -3.52 12.12
CA PRO A 112 5.54 -4.80 12.78
C PRO A 112 6.99 -5.28 12.69
N GLU A 113 7.64 -5.07 11.55
CA GLU A 113 9.03 -5.49 11.31
C GLU A 113 10.01 -4.78 12.26
N PHE A 114 9.79 -3.51 12.58
CA PHE A 114 10.64 -2.78 13.53
C PHE A 114 10.41 -3.13 15.00
N ASP A 115 9.37 -3.87 15.37
CA ASP A 115 9.09 -4.24 16.77
C ASP A 115 10.29 -4.96 17.43
N ILE A 116 10.87 -5.95 16.72
CA ILE A 116 12.03 -6.69 17.22
C ILE A 116 13.24 -5.79 17.39
N PHE A 117 13.43 -4.81 16.49
CA PHE A 117 14.53 -3.86 16.58
C PHE A 117 14.39 -3.00 17.84
N PHE A 118 13.22 -2.38 18.06
CA PHE A 118 13.01 -1.49 19.21
C PHE A 118 13.03 -2.20 20.57
N ARG A 119 12.61 -3.46 20.64
CA ARG A 119 12.70 -4.26 21.87
C ARG A 119 14.15 -4.58 22.25
N ASN A 120 15.00 -4.85 21.27
CA ASN A 120 16.38 -5.28 21.51
C ASN A 120 17.37 -4.11 21.54
N GLU A 121 17.09 -3.00 20.86
CA GLU A 121 18.00 -1.86 20.71
C GLU A 121 18.70 -1.41 22.00
N PRO A 122 18.03 -1.29 23.17
CA PRO A 122 18.71 -0.89 24.41
C PRO A 122 19.83 -1.84 24.88
N PHE A 123 19.76 -3.11 24.49
CA PHE A 123 20.66 -4.18 24.94
C PHE A 123 21.77 -4.53 23.94
N LEU A 124 21.72 -3.96 22.74
CA LEU A 124 22.65 -4.29 21.66
C LEU A 124 23.84 -3.34 21.61
N SER A 125 25.01 -3.88 21.23
CA SER A 125 26.19 -3.09 20.86
C SER A 125 25.93 -2.29 19.57
N VAL A 126 26.76 -1.30 19.26
CA VAL A 126 26.62 -0.49 18.04
C VAL A 126 26.64 -1.38 16.78
N GLY A 127 27.55 -2.35 16.71
CA GLY A 127 27.64 -3.29 15.58
C GLY A 127 26.43 -4.22 15.49
N ASP A 128 25.93 -4.72 16.62
CA ASP A 128 24.75 -5.59 16.63
C ASP A 128 23.46 -4.83 16.27
N ARG A 129 23.36 -3.55 16.64
CA ARG A 129 22.24 -2.67 16.23
C ARG A 129 22.21 -2.51 14.72
N GLU A 130 23.35 -2.19 14.10
CA GLU A 130 23.43 -2.05 12.65
C GLU A 130 23.08 -3.37 11.94
N ALA A 131 23.61 -4.49 12.43
CA ALA A 131 23.30 -5.80 11.87
C ALA A 131 21.79 -6.17 11.99
N LEU A 132 21.15 -5.87 13.12
CA LEU A 132 19.72 -6.12 13.29
C LEU A 132 18.87 -5.17 12.44
N LEU A 133 19.26 -3.90 12.35
CA LEU A 133 18.59 -2.92 11.50
C LEU A 133 18.59 -3.37 10.03
N ASN A 134 19.75 -3.81 9.52
CA ASN A 134 19.85 -4.31 8.15
C ASN A 134 18.93 -5.52 7.90
N LYS A 135 18.85 -6.46 8.85
CA LYS A 135 17.93 -7.61 8.76
C LYS A 135 16.46 -7.17 8.68
N VAL A 136 16.06 -6.22 9.52
CA VAL A 136 14.70 -5.69 9.55
C VAL A 136 14.37 -4.96 8.24
N VAL A 137 15.31 -4.16 7.73
CA VAL A 137 15.16 -3.46 6.44
C VAL A 137 15.02 -4.47 5.29
N ASP A 138 15.80 -5.54 5.27
CA ASP A 138 15.68 -6.59 4.26
C ASP A 138 14.34 -7.35 4.34
N GLU A 139 13.80 -7.54 5.55
CA GLU A 139 12.46 -8.10 5.73
C GLU A 139 11.38 -7.15 5.18
N ILE A 140 11.47 -5.85 5.45
CA ILE A 140 10.57 -4.82 4.90
C ILE A 140 10.60 -4.82 3.37
N LYS A 141 11.79 -4.91 2.76
CA LYS A 141 11.95 -5.02 1.30
C LYS A 141 11.23 -6.27 0.78
N SER A 142 11.46 -7.42 1.41
CA SER A 142 10.82 -8.69 1.07
C SER A 142 9.30 -8.62 1.17
N ASN A 143 8.76 -8.13 2.28
CA ASN A 143 7.32 -8.03 2.51
C ASN A 143 6.65 -7.02 1.57
N THR A 144 7.31 -5.89 1.28
CA THR A 144 6.82 -4.92 0.29
C THR A 144 6.76 -5.54 -1.10
N PHE A 145 7.77 -6.31 -1.51
CA PHE A 145 7.75 -6.99 -2.81
C PHE A 145 6.68 -8.10 -2.87
N LYS A 146 6.51 -8.89 -1.79
CA LYS A 146 5.41 -9.87 -1.69
C LYS A 146 4.04 -9.18 -1.82
N LEU A 147 3.84 -8.02 -1.20
CA LEU A 147 2.62 -7.25 -1.34
C LEU A 147 2.39 -6.81 -2.79
N ALA A 148 3.42 -6.31 -3.47
CA ALA A 148 3.34 -5.94 -4.88
C ALA A 148 2.94 -7.14 -5.78
N CYS A 149 3.51 -8.32 -5.54
CA CYS A 149 3.12 -9.56 -6.24
C CYS A 149 1.64 -9.89 -6.01
N ARG A 150 1.16 -9.85 -4.76
CA ARG A 150 -0.24 -10.10 -4.41
C ARG A 150 -1.19 -9.08 -5.05
N GLN A 151 -0.80 -7.81 -5.10
CA GLN A 151 -1.58 -6.76 -5.77
C GLN A 151 -1.72 -7.06 -7.27
N ARG A 152 -0.64 -7.48 -7.93
CA ARG A 152 -0.65 -7.87 -9.33
C ARG A 152 -1.55 -9.09 -9.58
N GLU A 153 -1.45 -10.13 -8.76
CA GLU A 153 -2.33 -11.30 -8.82
C GLU A 153 -3.81 -10.91 -8.66
N LYS A 154 -4.10 -9.97 -7.76
CA LYS A 154 -5.45 -9.48 -7.56
C LYS A 154 -5.98 -8.70 -8.77
N ILE A 155 -5.17 -7.84 -9.40
CA ILE A 155 -5.54 -7.13 -10.64
C ILE A 155 -5.80 -8.14 -11.78
N GLU A 156 -4.94 -9.15 -11.91
CA GLU A 156 -5.11 -10.23 -12.88
C GLU A 156 -6.43 -10.99 -12.66
N ARG A 157 -6.80 -11.27 -11.40
CA ARG A 157 -8.11 -11.84 -11.04
C ARG A 157 -9.26 -10.93 -11.46
N LEU A 158 -9.21 -9.63 -11.18
CA LEU A 158 -10.25 -8.67 -11.58
C LEU A 158 -10.44 -8.66 -13.10
N ARG A 159 -9.34 -8.69 -13.85
CA ARG A 159 -9.38 -8.75 -15.33
C ARG A 159 -9.92 -10.08 -15.86
N LYS A 160 -9.40 -11.22 -15.36
CA LYS A 160 -9.68 -12.55 -15.94
C LYS A 160 -11.00 -13.15 -15.46
N ILE A 161 -11.31 -13.00 -14.17
CA ILE A 161 -12.47 -13.63 -13.53
C ILE A 161 -13.66 -12.66 -13.54
N LYS A 162 -13.47 -11.45 -13.01
CA LYS A 162 -14.54 -10.43 -12.94
C LYS A 162 -14.77 -9.69 -14.26
N LYS A 163 -13.95 -9.96 -15.29
CA LYS A 163 -14.06 -9.39 -16.64
C LYS A 163 -14.01 -7.86 -16.66
N TRP A 164 -13.28 -7.24 -15.74
CA TRP A 164 -13.06 -5.80 -15.77
C TRP A 164 -12.25 -5.42 -17.02
N CYS A 165 -12.70 -4.39 -17.73
CA CYS A 165 -11.96 -3.81 -18.85
C CYS A 165 -10.82 -2.94 -18.31
N ILE A 166 -9.67 -3.57 -18.05
CA ILE A 166 -8.48 -2.91 -17.49
C ILE A 166 -7.44 -2.68 -18.60
N GLN A 167 -7.12 -1.42 -18.86
CA GLN A 167 -6.08 -1.02 -19.80
C GLN A 167 -4.71 -1.09 -19.09
N ARG A 168 -3.85 -1.99 -19.56
CA ARG A 168 -2.50 -2.16 -19.02
C ARG A 168 -1.54 -1.15 -19.66
N LEU A 169 -0.83 -0.40 -18.83
CA LEU A 169 0.19 0.57 -19.21
C LEU A 169 1.55 0.06 -18.71
N ASP A 170 2.44 -0.33 -19.61
CA ASP A 170 3.77 -0.82 -19.23
C ASP A 170 4.71 0.34 -18.91
N ALA A 171 4.97 0.54 -17.61
CA ALA A 171 5.89 1.56 -17.10
C ALA A 171 7.32 1.06 -16.92
N THR A 172 7.63 -0.21 -17.25
CA THR A 172 8.97 -0.78 -17.13
C THR A 172 10.05 0.06 -17.82
N PRO A 173 9.85 0.57 -19.06
CA PRO A 173 10.87 1.38 -19.73
C PRO A 173 11.16 2.69 -19.00
N VAL A 174 10.13 3.32 -18.43
CA VAL A 174 10.25 4.59 -17.72
C VAL A 174 11.03 4.40 -16.42
N ILE A 175 10.69 3.36 -15.64
CA ILE A 175 11.38 3.05 -14.38
C ILE A 175 12.84 2.67 -14.64
N THR A 176 13.12 1.96 -15.73
CA THR A 176 14.50 1.53 -16.06
C THR A 176 15.39 2.70 -16.49
N ARG A 177 14.82 3.75 -17.10
CA ARG A 177 15.53 4.93 -17.60
C ARG A 177 15.84 6.00 -16.55
N ARG A 178 15.15 6.02 -15.40
CA ARG A 178 15.35 7.02 -14.32
C ARG A 178 16.64 6.80 -13.51
N ARG A 179 17.74 6.42 -14.17
CA ARG A 179 19.07 6.40 -13.55
C ARG A 179 19.62 7.81 -13.43
#